data_AF-L8AYP1-F1
#
_entry.id   AF-L8AYP1-F1
#
_cell.length_a   1.000
_cell.length_b   1.000
_cell.length_c   1.000
_cell.angle_alpha   90.00
_cell.angle_beta   90.00
_cell.angle_gamma   90.00
#
_symmetry.space_group_name_H-M   'P 1'
#
loop_
_entity.id
_entity.type
_entity.pdbx_description
1 polymer ?
#
loop_
_entity_poly.entity_id
_entity_poly.type
_entity_poly.pdbx_seq_one_letter_code
_entity_poly.pdbx_strand_id
1 'polypeptide(L)'
;GWYHLFYQYNPESAVWGNIVWGHAVSRDLIHWRHLPIAMVPDHWYDANGVWTGSATFLPDGQLLMLYTGATNDYVQVQNLAYPEDLSDPLLLKWVKYEGNPVLVPPSGIGSRDFRDPTTAWYSEAQGR
;
A
#
# COMPACT_ATOMS: atom_id res chain seq x y z
N GLY A 1 -14.27 13.93 -8.89
CA GLY A 1 -12.89 13.85 -8.34
C GLY A 1 -11.95 13.25 -9.37
N TRP A 2 -10.81 12.72 -8.95
CA TRP A 2 -9.95 11.83 -9.74
C TRP A 2 -10.15 10.40 -9.25
N TYR A 3 -10.12 9.43 -10.17
CA TYR A 3 -9.91 8.03 -9.85
C TYR A 3 -8.41 7.76 -9.77
N HIS A 4 -7.99 6.99 -8.77
CA HIS A 4 -6.60 6.61 -8.57
C HIS A 4 -6.45 5.10 -8.77
N LEU A 5 -5.43 4.70 -9.53
CA LEU A 5 -5.01 3.32 -9.70
C LEU A 5 -3.55 3.20 -9.26
N PHE A 6 -3.32 2.25 -8.37
CA PHE A 6 -1.99 1.82 -7.98
C PHE A 6 -1.78 0.38 -8.48
N TYR A 7 -0.57 0.07 -8.91
CA TYR A 7 -0.26 -1.23 -9.51
C TYR A 7 1.17 -1.65 -9.20
N GLN A 8 1.38 -2.97 -9.04
CA GLN A 8 2.72 -3.53 -8.92
C GLN A 8 3.49 -3.26 -10.21
N TYR A 9 4.67 -2.65 -10.07
CA TYR A 9 5.52 -2.27 -11.19
C TYR A 9 6.97 -2.65 -10.90
N ASN A 10 7.67 -3.16 -11.91
CA ASN A 10 9.11 -3.34 -11.89
C ASN A 10 9.74 -2.24 -12.76
N PRO A 11 10.43 -1.25 -12.18
CA PRO A 11 11.04 -0.15 -12.94
C PRO A 11 12.19 -0.60 -13.85
N GLU A 12 12.81 -1.74 -13.56
CA GLU A 12 14.08 -2.16 -14.16
C GLU A 12 13.93 -3.29 -15.19
N SER A 13 12.76 -3.93 -15.27
CA SER A 13 12.59 -5.12 -16.13
C SER A 13 11.14 -5.43 -16.47
N ALA A 14 10.95 -6.21 -17.54
CA ALA A 14 9.65 -6.73 -17.98
C ALA A 14 9.27 -8.07 -17.31
N VAL A 15 10.02 -8.51 -16.29
CA VAL A 15 9.69 -9.69 -15.46
C VAL A 15 9.37 -9.26 -14.04
N TRP A 16 8.71 -10.14 -13.28
CA TRP A 16 8.40 -9.88 -11.88
C TRP A 16 9.68 -9.76 -11.03
N GLY A 17 9.75 -8.72 -10.19
CA GLY A 17 10.89 -8.39 -9.32
C GLY A 17 10.89 -6.91 -8.96
N ASN A 18 11.67 -6.50 -7.95
CA ASN A 18 11.86 -5.09 -7.55
C ASN A 18 10.54 -4.30 -7.45
N ILE A 19 9.53 -4.89 -6.82
CA ILE A 19 8.16 -4.39 -6.89
C ILE A 19 8.00 -3.08 -6.13
N VAL A 20 7.55 -2.07 -6.85
CA VAL A 20 7.10 -0.75 -6.36
C VAL A 20 5.61 -0.56 -6.67
N TRP A 21 4.99 0.49 -6.14
CA TRP A 21 3.66 0.92 -6.59
C TRP A 21 3.76 2.03 -7.63
N GLY A 22 3.49 1.67 -8.89
CA GLY A 22 3.18 2.65 -9.92
C GLY A 22 1.85 3.34 -9.64
N HIS A 23 1.67 4.55 -10.16
CA HIS A 23 0.48 5.37 -9.89
C HIS A 23 -0.04 6.00 -11.19
N ALA A 24 -1.34 5.91 -11.40
CA ALA A 24 -2.02 6.61 -12.48
C ALA A 24 -3.36 7.19 -11.99
N VAL A 25 -3.79 8.26 -12.63
CA VAL A 25 -5.10 8.89 -12.37
C VAL A 25 -5.93 9.02 -13.63
N SER A 26 -7.25 9.01 -13.46
CA SER A 26 -8.21 9.20 -14.54
C SER A 26 -9.42 10.00 -14.06
N ARG A 27 -10.10 10.69 -14.98
CA ARG A 27 -11.41 11.31 -14.72
C ARG A 27 -12.58 10.40 -15.07
N ASP A 28 -12.34 9.34 -15.84
CA ASP A 28 -13.38 8.50 -16.46
C ASP A 28 -13.09 7.00 -16.43
N LEU A 29 -12.01 6.58 -15.75
CA LEU A 29 -11.49 5.19 -15.69
C LEU A 29 -11.02 4.62 -17.05
N ILE A 30 -10.94 5.44 -18.10
CA ILE A 30 -10.55 5.03 -19.45
C ILE A 30 -9.27 5.74 -19.87
N HIS A 31 -9.21 7.06 -19.73
CA HIS A 31 -8.06 7.86 -20.10
C HIS A 31 -7.17 8.09 -18.88
N TRP A 32 -6.01 7.45 -18.88
CA TRP A 32 -5.09 7.44 -17.75
C TRP A 32 -3.90 8.37 -17.97
N ARG A 33 -3.54 9.12 -16.93
CA ARG A 33 -2.28 9.85 -16.82
C ARG A 33 -1.39 9.15 -15.80
N HIS A 34 -0.23 8.68 -16.24
CA HIS A 34 0.79 8.16 -15.34
C HIS A 34 1.38 9.28 -14.49
N LEU A 35 1.57 8.99 -13.20
CA LEU A 35 2.20 9.84 -12.20
C LEU A 35 3.53 9.21 -11.75
N PRO A 36 4.36 9.92 -10.97
CA PRO A 36 5.53 9.31 -10.35
C PRO A 36 5.19 8.07 -9.51
N ILE A 37 6.20 7.23 -9.26
CA ILE A 37 6.07 6.06 -8.38
C ILE A 37 5.62 6.53 -6.98
N ALA A 38 4.58 5.91 -6.44
CA ALA A 38 3.97 6.31 -5.17
C ALA A 38 4.71 5.75 -3.95
N MET A 39 5.14 4.48 -4.01
CA MET A 39 5.85 3.82 -2.92
C MET A 39 6.97 2.93 -3.46
N VAL A 40 8.15 3.04 -2.86
CA VAL A 40 9.36 2.26 -3.17
C VAL A 40 9.85 1.49 -1.94
N PRO A 41 10.60 0.39 -2.09
CA PRO A 41 11.37 -0.22 -1.00
C PRO A 41 12.42 0.77 -0.46
N ASP A 42 12.25 1.22 0.77
CA ASP A 42 13.16 2.17 1.42
C ASP A 42 13.29 1.95 2.94
N HIS A 43 12.62 0.92 3.48
CA HIS A 43 12.71 0.53 4.88
C HIS A 43 12.96 -0.99 5.01
N TRP A 44 13.44 -1.42 6.17
CA TRP A 44 13.76 -2.83 6.43
C TRP A 44 12.54 -3.77 6.30
N TYR A 45 11.33 -3.26 6.56
CA TYR A 45 10.09 -4.04 6.55
C TYR A 45 9.52 -4.26 5.14
N ASP A 46 10.04 -3.57 4.13
CA ASP A 46 9.66 -3.73 2.72
C ASP A 46 10.85 -3.71 1.76
N ALA A 47 12.05 -3.96 2.27
CA ALA A 47 13.31 -3.91 1.52
C ALA A 47 13.30 -4.80 0.25
N ASN A 48 12.56 -5.90 0.27
CA ASN A 48 12.42 -6.82 -0.87
C ASN A 48 11.15 -6.58 -1.71
N GLY A 49 10.39 -5.53 -1.42
CA GLY A 49 9.26 -5.11 -2.24
C GLY A 49 8.12 -4.49 -1.45
N VAL A 50 7.48 -3.51 -2.07
CA VAL A 50 6.19 -2.94 -1.67
C VAL A 50 5.11 -3.65 -2.46
N TRP A 51 4.56 -4.74 -1.91
CA TRP A 51 3.61 -5.61 -2.59
C TRP A 51 2.17 -5.10 -2.45
N THR A 52 1.22 -5.90 -2.88
CA THR A 52 -0.21 -5.60 -2.98
C THR A 52 -0.84 -5.13 -1.67
N GLY A 53 -1.92 -4.37 -1.82
CA GLY A 53 -2.60 -3.69 -0.73
C GLY A 53 -3.87 -2.98 -1.19
N SER A 54 -4.53 -2.32 -0.25
CA SER A 54 -5.83 -1.68 -0.47
C SER A 54 -5.92 -0.35 0.26
N ALA A 55 -6.76 0.55 -0.27
CA ALA A 55 -7.04 1.85 0.33
C ALA A 55 -8.34 1.82 1.14
N THR A 56 -8.38 2.59 2.22
CA THR A 56 -9.57 2.80 3.06
C THR A 56 -9.70 4.27 3.41
N PHE A 57 -10.88 4.85 3.18
CA PHE A 57 -11.23 6.15 3.75
C PHE A 57 -11.81 5.96 5.16
N LEU A 58 -11.26 6.67 6.13
CA LEU A 58 -11.78 6.72 7.49
C LEU A 58 -12.96 7.69 7.61
N PRO A 59 -13.81 7.57 8.65
CA PRO A 59 -14.95 8.46 8.86
C PRO A 59 -14.59 9.95 9.02
N ASP A 60 -13.37 10.25 9.46
CA ASP A 60 -12.85 11.61 9.61
C ASP A 60 -12.26 12.18 8.30
N GLY A 61 -12.34 11.42 7.21
CA GLY A 61 -11.85 11.82 5.88
C GLY A 61 -10.40 11.45 5.61
N GLN A 62 -9.66 10.87 6.57
CA GLN A 62 -8.30 10.40 6.31
C GLN A 62 -8.29 9.24 5.30
N LEU A 63 -7.23 9.18 4.49
CA LEU A 63 -7.00 8.08 3.55
C LEU A 63 -5.81 7.25 4.03
N LEU A 64 -6.06 5.96 4.27
CA LEU A 64 -5.02 5.00 4.63
C LEU A 64 -4.84 3.97 3.54
N MET A 65 -3.59 3.57 3.33
CA MET A 65 -3.20 2.39 2.56
C MET A 65 -2.62 1.35 3.49
N LEU A 66 -3.20 0.15 3.46
CA LEU A 66 -2.55 -1.04 3.98
C LEU A 66 -1.90 -1.78 2.82
N TYR A 67 -0.66 -2.22 3.01
CA TYR A 67 0.08 -2.98 2.00
C TYR A 67 0.96 -4.04 2.61
N THR A 68 1.32 -5.04 1.82
CA THR A 68 2.28 -6.06 2.23
C THR A 68 3.70 -5.60 1.92
N GLY A 69 4.58 -5.56 2.92
CA GLY A 69 6.02 -5.45 2.69
C GLY A 69 6.69 -6.83 2.74
N ALA A 70 7.71 -7.02 1.91
CA ALA A 70 8.65 -8.13 2.06
C ALA A 70 9.91 -7.64 2.78
N THR A 71 10.13 -8.12 4.00
CA THR A 71 11.34 -7.82 4.81
C THR A 71 12.61 -8.35 4.15
N ASN A 72 13.79 -8.04 4.70
CA ASN A 72 15.09 -8.59 4.28
C ASN A 72 15.12 -10.13 4.16
N ASP A 73 14.40 -10.85 5.02
CA ASP A 73 14.32 -12.33 5.01
C ASP A 73 13.13 -12.87 4.20
N TYR A 74 12.49 -12.00 3.41
CA TYR A 74 11.24 -12.28 2.67
C TYR A 74 10.06 -12.67 3.57
N VAL A 75 10.06 -12.28 4.84
CA VAL A 75 8.87 -12.34 5.70
C VAL A 75 7.87 -11.31 5.20
N GLN A 76 6.62 -11.72 4.95
CA GLN A 76 5.52 -10.86 4.57
C GLN A 76 4.88 -10.24 5.81
N VAL A 77 4.85 -8.90 5.86
CA VAL A 77 4.32 -8.11 6.98
C VAL A 77 3.35 -7.05 6.45
N GLN A 78 2.39 -6.62 7.26
CA GLN A 78 1.44 -5.57 6.87
C GLN A 78 1.92 -4.22 7.36
N ASN A 79 1.95 -3.26 6.46
CA ASN A 79 2.43 -1.90 6.66
C ASN A 79 1.32 -0.91 6.34
N LEU A 80 1.44 0.28 6.91
CA LEU A 80 0.52 1.38 6.73
C LEU A 80 1.23 2.58 6.09
N ALA A 81 0.57 3.20 5.11
CA ALA A 81 0.98 4.46 4.50
C ALA A 81 -0.23 5.40 4.34
N TYR A 82 0.04 6.69 4.26
CA TYR A 82 -0.97 7.74 4.07
C TYR A 82 -0.41 8.88 3.21
N PRO A 83 -1.25 9.67 2.53
CA PRO A 83 -0.76 10.80 1.75
C PRO A 83 -0.07 11.83 2.63
N GLU A 84 1.04 12.41 2.16
CA GLU A 84 1.72 13.53 2.84
C GLU A 84 0.79 14.76 2.89
N ASP A 85 0.02 14.98 1.84
CA ASP A 85 -0.94 16.08 1.71
C ASP A 85 -2.26 15.55 1.12
N LEU A 86 -3.30 15.49 1.96
CA LEU A 86 -4.65 15.08 1.53
C LEU A 86 -5.35 16.11 0.64
N SER A 87 -4.86 17.35 0.59
CA SER A 87 -5.41 18.40 -0.25
C SER A 87 -4.90 18.34 -1.70
N ASP A 88 -3.79 17.63 -1.94
CA ASP A 88 -3.30 17.35 -3.30
C ASP A 88 -4.26 16.37 -4.00
N PRO A 89 -5.02 16.81 -5.03
CA PRO A 89 -5.97 15.95 -5.72
C PRO A 89 -5.30 14.83 -6.52
N LEU A 90 -3.97 14.87 -6.69
CA LEU A 90 -3.19 13.85 -7.36
C LEU A 90 -2.50 12.88 -6.40
N LEU A 91 -2.47 13.16 -5.10
CA LEU A 91 -1.87 12.32 -4.04
C LEU A 91 -0.46 11.84 -4.41
N LEU A 92 0.42 12.77 -4.78
CA LEU A 92 1.72 12.46 -5.37
C LEU A 92 2.73 11.89 -4.37
N LYS A 93 2.58 12.19 -3.08
CA LYS A 93 3.52 11.82 -2.03
C LYS A 93 2.85 11.06 -0.91
N TRP A 94 3.53 10.01 -0.47
CA TRP A 94 3.06 9.09 0.54
C TRP A 94 4.09 8.97 1.66
N VAL A 95 3.60 8.94 2.89
CA VAL A 95 4.39 8.73 4.10
C VAL A 95 4.08 7.35 4.64
N LYS A 96 5.13 6.57 4.94
CA LYS A 96 4.99 5.29 5.63
C LYS A 96 4.96 5.54 7.13
N TYR A 97 4.06 4.86 7.83
CA TYR A 97 3.92 4.99 9.27
C TYR A 97 5.20 4.53 10.00
N GLU A 98 5.68 5.35 10.93
CA GLU A 98 6.93 5.09 11.67
C GLU A 98 6.88 3.80 12.50
N GLY A 99 5.68 3.36 12.91
CA GLY A 99 5.48 2.12 13.67
C GLY A 99 5.33 0.87 12.80
N ASN A 100 5.63 0.92 11.50
CA ASN A 100 5.58 -0.24 10.63
C ASN A 100 6.64 -1.31 11.02
N PRO A 101 6.31 -2.61 10.86
CA PRO A 101 5.02 -3.15 10.40
C PRO A 101 3.94 -3.13 11.48
N VAL A 102 2.68 -2.91 11.09
CA VAL A 102 1.52 -2.91 12.00
C VAL A 102 0.97 -4.30 12.29
N LEU A 103 1.24 -5.28 11.42
CA LEU A 103 0.90 -6.69 11.64
C LEU A 103 2.01 -7.60 11.09
N VAL A 104 2.28 -8.67 11.81
CA VAL A 104 3.23 -9.73 11.42
C VAL A 104 2.49 -11.06 11.28
N PRO A 105 3.05 -12.07 10.58
CA PRO A 105 2.43 -13.38 10.45
C PRO A 105 2.07 -13.95 11.83
N PRO A 106 0.80 -14.33 12.07
CA PRO A 106 0.41 -14.94 13.33
C PRO A 106 0.94 -16.38 13.43
N SER A 107 0.95 -16.92 14.65
CA SER A 107 1.31 -18.32 14.87
C SER A 107 0.47 -19.27 14.00
N GLY A 108 1.13 -20.20 13.33
CA GLY A 108 0.48 -21.18 12.44
C GLY A 108 0.33 -20.72 10.99
N ILE A 109 0.65 -19.47 10.67
CA ILE A 109 0.73 -18.96 9.29
C ILE A 109 2.19 -18.84 8.88
N GLY A 110 2.52 -19.36 7.68
CA GLY A 110 3.86 -19.30 7.12
C GLY A 110 4.32 -17.85 6.92
N SER A 111 5.61 -17.60 7.10
CA SER A 111 6.19 -16.25 6.94
C SER A 111 6.04 -15.69 5.52
N ARG A 112 5.75 -16.54 4.53
CA ARG A 112 5.54 -16.19 3.12
C ARG A 112 4.09 -16.38 2.66
N ASP A 113 3.15 -16.54 3.59
CA ASP A 113 1.74 -16.82 3.33
C ASP A 113 0.81 -15.84 4.07
N PHE A 114 1.25 -14.59 4.26
CA PHE A 114 0.52 -13.56 5.00
C PHE A 114 0.58 -12.22 4.29
N ARG A 115 -0.37 -11.95 3.39
CA ARG A 115 -0.33 -10.80 2.47
C ARG A 115 -1.71 -10.37 2.02
N ASP A 116 -1.73 -9.31 1.22
CA ASP A 116 -2.87 -8.80 0.46
C ASP A 116 -4.00 -8.27 1.34
N PRO A 117 -3.73 -7.25 2.19
CA PRO A 117 -4.74 -6.67 3.07
C PRO A 117 -5.85 -6.02 2.24
N THR A 118 -7.10 -6.26 2.65
CA THR A 118 -8.29 -5.71 1.99
C THR A 118 -8.55 -4.27 2.43
N THR A 119 -9.42 -3.57 1.72
CA THR A 119 -10.09 -2.38 2.27
C THR A 119 -10.78 -2.77 3.57
N ALA A 120 -10.59 -2.00 4.63
CA ALA A 120 -11.23 -2.24 5.91
C ALA A 120 -12.70 -1.77 5.88
N TRP A 121 -13.53 -2.36 6.72
CA TRP A 121 -14.91 -1.93 6.94
C TRP A 121 -15.13 -1.58 8.40
N TYR A 122 -16.01 -0.61 8.64
CA TYR A 122 -16.40 -0.25 10.00
C TYR A 122 -17.43 -1.24 10.53
N SER A 123 -17.28 -1.62 11.79
CA SER A 123 -18.27 -2.37 12.55
C SER A 123 -18.36 -1.70 13.92
N GLU A 124 -19.58 -1.41 14.37
CA GLU A 124 -19.78 -1.05 15.77
C GLU A 124 -19.31 -2.24 16.61
N ALA A 125 -18.25 -2.03 17.40
CA ALA A 125 -17.81 -3.04 18.33
C ALA A 125 -19.00 -3.36 19.24
N GLN A 126 -19.48 -4.61 19.23
CA GLN A 126 -20.25 -5.10 20.37
C GLN A 126 -19.31 -5.00 21.56
N GLY A 127 -19.56 -4.02 22.43
CA GLY A 127 -18.76 -3.79 23.63
C GLY A 127 -18.51 -5.12 24.33
N ARG A 128 -17.23 -5.47 24.48
CA ARG A 128 -16.79 -6.44 25.47
C ARG A 128 -16.27 -5.67 26.67
#